data_AF-Q9F8P2-F1
#
_entry.id   AF-Q9F8P2-F1
#
_cell.length_a   1.000
_cell.length_b   1.000
_cell.length_c   1.000
_cell.angle_alpha   90.00
_cell.angle_beta   90.00
_cell.angle_gamma   90.00
#
_symmetry.space_group_name_H-M   'P 1'
#
loop_
_entity.id
_entity.type
_entity.pdbx_description
1 polymer ?
#
loop_
_entity_poly.entity_id
_entity_poly.type
_entity_poly.pdbx_seq_one_letter_code
_entity_poly.pdbx_strand_id
1 'polypeptide(L)'
;FNVTPLKDEHDQKVGLVAVFDDITEERKLEKMRSEFIANVSHELRTPLTSIKGFLETLLDGALEDKTIAKHFLQIMNSETERLTRLIDDLLSLSKIEAKKVDFAPKPLMLQELIQKMKLLFKSRLEEKE
;
A
#
# COMPACT_ATOMS: atom_id res chain seq x y z
N PHE A 1 -22.41 17.71 15.00
CA PHE A 1 -23.67 18.04 15.70
C PHE A 1 -23.41 19.21 16.62
N ASN A 2 -23.94 20.37 16.26
CA ASN A 2 -23.88 21.57 17.09
C ASN A 2 -25.31 21.95 17.45
N VAL A 3 -25.54 22.27 18.73
CA VAL A 3 -26.84 22.76 19.21
C VAL A 3 -26.63 24.12 19.83
N THR A 4 -27.35 25.10 19.29
CA THR A 4 -27.30 26.49 19.75
C THR A 4 -28.67 26.86 20.32
N PRO A 5 -28.74 27.40 21.55
CA PRO A 5 -30.00 27.90 22.09
C PRO A 5 -30.45 29.14 21.33
N LEU A 6 -31.72 29.16 20.93
CA LEU A 6 -32.39 30.36 20.42
C LEU A 6 -32.83 31.19 21.62
N LYS A 7 -32.43 32.46 21.62
CA LYS A 7 -32.84 33.44 22.63
C LYS A 7 -33.69 34.53 21.98
N ASP A 8 -34.65 35.04 22.72
CA ASP A 8 -35.41 36.22 22.31
C ASP A 8 -34.64 37.53 22.61
N GLU A 9 -35.29 38.65 22.34
CA GLU A 9 -34.78 40.01 22.53
C GLU A 9 -34.45 40.33 24.01
N HIS A 10 -34.98 39.53 24.95
CA HIS A 10 -34.81 39.66 26.40
C HIS A 10 -33.83 38.61 26.96
N ASP A 11 -33.04 37.97 26.10
CA ASP A 11 -32.09 36.89 26.43
C ASP A 11 -32.76 35.61 27.00
N GLN A 12 -34.07 35.46 26.85
CA GLN A 12 -34.81 34.29 27.32
C GLN A 12 -34.73 33.16 26.31
N LYS A 13 -34.49 31.93 26.79
CA LYS A 13 -34.40 30.75 25.92
C LYS A 13 -35.78 30.39 25.39
N VAL A 14 -35.97 30.54 24.08
CA VAL A 14 -37.24 30.27 23.39
C VAL A 14 -37.20 29.02 22.52
N GLY A 15 -36.01 28.45 22.27
CA GLY A 15 -35.88 27.22 21.51
C GLY A 15 -34.46 26.70 21.37
N LEU A 16 -34.28 25.70 20.53
CA LEU A 16 -32.99 25.11 20.19
C LEU A 16 -32.90 24.97 18.66
N VAL A 17 -31.75 25.32 18.12
CA VAL A 17 -31.37 25.00 16.74
C VAL A 17 -30.32 23.91 16.78
N ALA A 18 -30.57 22.82 16.09
CA ALA A 18 -29.62 21.73 15.91
C ALA A 18 -29.18 21.67 14.44
N VAL A 19 -27.86 21.63 14.21
CA VAL A 19 -27.29 21.44 12.88
C VAL A 19 -26.62 20.06 12.81
N PHE A 20 -26.97 19.31 11.77
CA PHE A 20 -26.42 18.00 11.45
C PHE A 20 -25.69 18.09 10.12
N ASP A 21 -24.39 17.82 10.15
CA ASP A 21 -23.58 17.66 8.94
C ASP A 21 -23.54 16.17 8.59
N ASP A 22 -23.88 15.82 7.35
CA ASP A 22 -23.63 14.47 6.84
C ASP A 22 -22.13 14.35 6.53
N ILE A 23 -21.43 13.60 7.38
CA ILE A 23 -19.99 13.35 7.28
C ILE A 23 -19.71 11.87 6.96
N THR A 24 -20.69 11.15 6.43
CA THR A 24 -20.63 9.70 6.26
C THR A 24 -19.49 9.29 5.34
N GLU A 25 -19.34 9.96 4.19
CA GLU A 25 -18.30 9.63 3.22
C GLU A 25 -16.91 10.07 3.70
N GLU A 26 -16.77 11.19 4.40
CA GLU A 26 -15.52 11.64 5.01
C GLU A 26 -15.04 10.63 6.06
N ARG A 27 -15.94 10.19 6.96
CA ARG A 27 -15.64 9.16 7.96
C ARG A 27 -15.21 7.84 7.32
N LYS A 28 -15.86 7.46 6.23
CA LYS A 28 -15.53 6.25 5.47
C LYS A 28 -14.16 6.36 4.80
N LEU A 29 -13.85 7.50 4.18
CA LEU A 29 -12.53 7.79 3.61
C LEU A 29 -11.42 7.78 4.67
N GLU A 30 -11.66 8.43 5.81
CA GLU A 30 -10.72 8.40 6.94
C GLU A 30 -10.47 6.98 7.44
N LYS A 31 -11.54 6.19 7.61
CA LYS A 31 -11.42 4.79 8.03
C LYS A 31 -10.62 3.96 7.03
N MET A 32 -10.93 4.06 5.73
CA MET A 32 -10.18 3.36 4.69
C MET A 32 -8.70 3.76 4.69
N ARG A 33 -8.40 5.05 4.87
CA ARG A 33 -7.01 5.54 4.97
C ARG A 33 -6.29 4.96 6.19
N SER A 34 -6.93 4.93 7.35
CA SER A 34 -6.35 4.34 8.56
C SER A 34 -6.10 2.84 8.42
N GLU A 35 -7.06 2.09 7.86
CA GLU A 35 -6.92 0.67 7.57
C GLU A 35 -5.79 0.41 6.57
N PHE A 36 -5.68 1.23 5.52
CA PHE A 36 -4.59 1.15 4.56
C PHE A 36 -3.22 1.33 5.22
N ILE A 37 -3.04 2.37 6.04
CA ILE A 37 -1.79 2.62 6.76
C ILE A 37 -1.43 1.45 7.67
N ALA A 38 -2.41 0.91 8.40
CA ALA A 38 -2.20 -0.25 9.25
C ALA A 38 -1.74 -1.46 8.44
N ASN A 39 -2.43 -1.77 7.34
CA ASN A 39 -2.11 -2.90 6.47
C ASN A 39 -0.71 -2.78 5.86
N VAL A 40 -0.35 -1.61 5.32
CA VAL A 40 1.00 -1.35 4.80
C VAL A 40 2.04 -1.55 5.91
N SER A 41 1.80 -1.01 7.10
CA SER A 41 2.73 -1.16 8.22
C SER A 41 2.93 -2.64 8.61
N HIS A 42 1.88 -3.45 8.59
CA HIS A 42 1.95 -4.88 8.85
C HIS A 42 2.71 -5.63 7.75
N GLU A 43 2.40 -5.36 6.48
CA GLU A 43 3.04 -5.99 5.33
C GLU A 43 4.52 -5.64 5.20
N LEU A 44 4.94 -4.47 5.68
CA LEU A 44 6.37 -4.09 5.75
C LEU A 44 7.09 -4.73 6.96
N ARG A 45 6.40 -4.89 8.10
CA ARG A 45 7.02 -5.41 9.33
C ARG A 45 7.43 -6.87 9.21
N THR A 46 6.59 -7.70 8.57
CA THR A 46 6.83 -9.13 8.40
C THR A 46 8.15 -9.45 7.67
N PRO A 47 8.39 -8.98 6.43
CA PRO A 47 9.64 -9.22 5.71
C PRO A 47 10.85 -8.63 6.46
N LEU A 48 10.71 -7.45 7.08
CA LEU A 48 11.78 -6.85 7.86
C LEU A 48 12.16 -7.69 9.09
N THR A 49 11.18 -8.27 9.77
CA THR A 49 11.41 -9.17 10.91
C THR A 49 12.11 -10.45 10.47
N SER A 50 11.70 -11.01 9.32
CA SER A 50 12.34 -12.17 8.69
C SER A 50 13.81 -11.90 8.37
N ILE A 51 14.09 -10.79 7.67
CA ILE A 51 15.46 -10.35 7.33
C ILE A 51 16.32 -10.24 8.59
N LYS A 52 15.78 -9.59 9.64
CA LYS A 52 16.48 -9.43 10.91
C LYS A 52 16.79 -10.77 11.57
N GLY A 53 15.83 -11.69 11.63
CA GLY A 53 16.03 -13.01 12.26
C GLY A 53 17.09 -13.85 11.53
N PHE A 54 17.11 -13.84 10.19
CA PHE A 54 18.16 -14.51 9.42
C PHE A 54 19.53 -13.84 9.60
N LEU A 55 19.56 -12.50 9.66
CA LEU A 55 20.79 -11.75 9.93
C LEU A 55 21.36 -12.09 11.32
N GLU A 56 20.52 -12.15 12.35
CA GLU A 56 20.92 -12.56 13.71
C GLU A 56 21.47 -13.99 13.70
N THR A 57 20.80 -14.92 13.00
CA THR A 57 21.27 -16.31 12.89
C THR A 57 22.63 -16.42 12.18
N LEU A 58 22.87 -15.61 11.15
CA LEU A 58 24.16 -15.53 10.48
C LEU A 58 25.27 -15.05 11.42
N LEU A 59 24.99 -14.00 12.20
CA LEU A 59 25.93 -13.43 13.17
C LEU A 59 26.23 -14.39 14.34
N ASP A 60 25.27 -15.24 14.71
CA ASP A 60 25.38 -16.23 15.80
C ASP A 60 26.10 -17.55 15.39
N GLY A 61 26.80 -17.57 14.26
CA GLY A 61 27.66 -18.69 13.88
C GLY A 61 27.13 -19.56 12.73
N ALA A 62 26.13 -19.09 11.99
CA ALA A 62 25.71 -19.76 10.74
C ALA A 62 26.54 -19.34 9.52
N LEU A 63 27.49 -18.40 9.66
CA LEU A 63 28.42 -17.99 8.60
C LEU A 63 29.47 -19.07 8.28
N GLU A 64 29.74 -19.95 9.24
CA GLU A 64 30.73 -21.01 9.22
C GLU A 64 30.30 -22.14 8.26
N ASP A 65 28.99 -22.37 8.14
CA ASP A 65 28.42 -23.24 7.12
C ASP A 65 28.04 -22.42 5.88
N LYS A 66 28.89 -22.46 4.85
CA LYS A 66 28.67 -21.75 3.58
C LYS A 66 27.34 -22.08 2.90
N THR A 67 26.82 -23.28 3.10
CA THR A 67 25.56 -23.72 2.47
C THR A 67 24.38 -23.05 3.16
N ILE A 68 24.35 -23.09 4.50
CA ILE A 68 23.32 -22.42 5.31
C ILE A 68 23.41 -20.90 5.12
N ALA A 69 24.63 -20.35 5.17
CA ALA A 69 24.84 -18.92 4.99
C ALA A 69 24.29 -18.43 3.64
N LYS A 70 24.60 -19.14 2.55
CA LYS A 70 24.09 -18.81 1.21
C LYS A 70 22.57 -18.90 1.15
N HIS A 71 21.97 -19.89 1.78
CA HIS A 71 20.52 -20.04 1.83
C HIS A 71 19.84 -18.87 2.55
N PHE A 72 20.33 -18.46 3.72
CA PHE A 72 19.79 -17.32 4.45
C PHE A 72 19.98 -16.00 3.70
N LEU A 73 21.14 -15.78 3.08
CA LEU A 73 21.37 -14.61 2.23
C LEU A 73 20.40 -14.55 1.05
N GLN A 74 20.06 -15.69 0.44
CA GLN A 74 19.05 -15.76 -0.62
C GLN A 74 17.65 -15.39 -0.12
N ILE A 75 17.25 -15.88 1.05
CA ILE A 75 15.96 -15.52 1.65
C ILE A 75 15.92 -14.02 1.94
N MET A 76 16.96 -13.48 2.60
CA MET A 76 17.04 -12.04 2.89
C MET A 76 16.99 -11.18 1.62
N ASN A 77 17.67 -11.61 0.54
CA ASN A 77 17.59 -10.93 -0.74
C ASN A 77 16.15 -10.94 -1.30
N SER A 78 15.47 -12.09 -1.27
CA SER A 78 14.08 -12.18 -1.74
C SER A 78 13.09 -11.32 -0.94
N GLU A 79 13.27 -11.22 0.38
CA GLU A 79 12.44 -10.35 1.22
C GLU A 79 12.75 -8.86 0.97
N THR A 80 14.00 -8.52 0.69
CA THR A 80 14.41 -7.16 0.31
C THR A 80 13.78 -6.77 -1.03
N GLU A 81 13.80 -7.66 -2.02
CA GLU A 81 13.13 -7.44 -3.30
C GLU A 81 11.61 -7.29 -3.14
N ARG A 82 10.99 -8.06 -2.23
CA ARG A 82 9.57 -7.94 -1.91
C ARG A 82 9.26 -6.58 -1.28
N LEU A 83 10.08 -6.12 -0.33
CA LEU A 83 9.96 -4.79 0.27
C LEU A 83 10.05 -3.68 -0.78
N THR A 84 11.03 -3.77 -1.70
CA THR A 84 11.17 -2.81 -2.80
C THR A 84 9.91 -2.74 -3.65
N ARG A 85 9.36 -3.89 -4.08
CA ARG A 85 8.10 -3.92 -4.85
C ARG A 85 6.92 -3.29 -4.11
N LEU A 86 6.76 -3.58 -2.80
CA LEU A 86 5.71 -2.98 -1.99
C LEU A 86 5.85 -1.44 -1.88
N ILE A 87 7.07 -0.95 -1.74
CA ILE A 87 7.35 0.50 -1.70
C ILE A 87 7.04 1.14 -3.06
N ASP A 88 7.45 0.50 -4.16
CA ASP A 88 7.17 0.99 -5.52
C ASP A 88 5.67 1.05 -5.82
N ASP A 89 4.91 0.04 -5.38
CA ASP A 89 3.45 0.00 -5.51
C ASP A 89 2.80 1.14 -4.70
N LEU A 90 3.27 1.39 -3.47
CA LEU A 90 2.80 2.48 -2.63
C LEU A 90 3.09 3.86 -3.26
N LEU A 91 4.29 4.05 -3.80
CA LEU A 91 4.67 5.28 -4.51
C LEU A 91 3.83 5.48 -5.77
N SER A 92 3.53 4.40 -6.49
CA SER A 92 2.67 4.43 -7.68
C SER A 92 1.24 4.82 -7.32
N LEU A 93 0.68 4.24 -6.26
CA LEU A 93 -0.63 4.62 -5.74
C LEU A 93 -0.68 6.09 -5.32
N SER A 94 0.35 6.57 -4.61
CA SER A 94 0.43 7.98 -4.19
C SER A 94 0.44 8.95 -5.38
N LYS A 95 1.10 8.60 -6.49
CA LYS A 95 1.07 9.41 -7.72
C LYS A 95 -0.33 9.45 -8.35
N ILE A 96 -1.05 8.34 -8.33
CA ILE A 96 -2.44 8.24 -8.83
C ILE A 96 -3.36 9.14 -7.98
N GLU A 97 -3.27 9.04 -6.65
CA GLU A 97 -4.08 9.86 -5.74
C GLU A 97 -3.81 11.36 -5.90
N ALA A 98 -2.55 11.75 -6.12
CA ALA A 98 -2.17 13.13 -6.36
C ALA A 98 -2.62 13.67 -7.73
N LYS A 99 -3.34 12.89 -8.54
CA LYS A 99 -3.67 13.17 -9.95
C LYS A 99 -2.45 13.58 -10.78
N LYS A 100 -1.26 13.11 -10.39
CA LYS A 100 0.02 13.36 -11.07
C LYS A 100 0.30 12.35 -12.18
N VAL A 101 -0.67 11.52 -12.53
CA VAL A 101 -0.57 10.58 -13.64
C VAL A 101 -1.13 11.27 -14.87
N ASP A 102 -0.24 11.64 -15.79
CA ASP A 102 -0.63 12.11 -17.13
C ASP A 102 -1.26 10.95 -17.90
N PHE A 103 -2.58 10.84 -17.79
CA PHE A 103 -3.35 9.84 -18.53
C PHE A 103 -3.59 10.33 -19.96
N ALA A 104 -2.79 9.83 -20.90
CA ALA A 104 -2.87 10.15 -22.32
C ALA A 104 -3.36 8.93 -23.13
N PRO A 105 -4.68 8.67 -23.19
CA PRO A 105 -5.22 7.55 -23.92
C PRO A 105 -4.92 7.70 -25.42
N LYS A 106 -4.50 6.61 -26.06
CA LYS A 106 -4.22 6.54 -27.50
C LYS A 106 -5.01 5.38 -28.12
N PRO A 107 -5.53 5.52 -29.35
CA PRO A 107 -6.10 4.40 -30.08
C PRO A 107 -5.08 3.25 -30.15
N LEU A 108 -5.53 2.03 -29.88
CA LEU A 108 -4.69 0.84 -29.84
C LEU A 108 -5.37 -0.30 -30.58
N MET A 109 -4.62 -1.07 -31.37
CA MET A 109 -5.11 -2.31 -31.97
C MET A 109 -4.89 -3.46 -31.00
N LEU A 110 -5.98 -3.96 -30.41
CA LEU A 110 -5.93 -4.99 -29.38
C LEU A 110 -5.22 -6.27 -29.86
N GLN A 111 -5.38 -6.64 -31.14
CA GLN A 111 -4.70 -7.80 -31.72
C GLN A 111 -3.17 -7.65 -31.68
N GLU A 112 -2.64 -6.48 -32.01
CA GLU A 112 -1.19 -6.21 -31.99
C GLU A 112 -0.65 -6.26 -30.56
N LEU A 113 -1.37 -5.68 -29.60
CA LEU A 113 -1.00 -5.73 -28.19
C LEU A 113 -0.94 -7.18 -27.69
N ILE A 114 -1.96 -7.99 -28.00
CA ILE A 114 -2.01 -9.40 -27.60
C ILE A 114 -0.84 -10.18 -28.20
N GLN A 115 -0.52 -9.97 -29.48
CA GLN A 115 0.62 -10.64 -30.12
C GLN A 115 1.95 -10.24 -29.49
N LYS A 116 2.12 -8.94 -29.19
CA LYS A 116 3.30 -8.43 -28.49
C LYS A 116 3.44 -9.06 -27.09
N MET A 117 2.34 -9.17 -26.35
CA MET A 117 2.32 -9.81 -25.03
C MET A 117 2.66 -11.31 -25.14
N LYS A 118 2.11 -12.04 -26.11
CA LYS A 118 2.49 -13.45 -26.35
C LYS A 118 4.00 -13.62 -26.54
N LEU A 119 4.62 -12.74 -27.32
CA LEU A 119 6.07 -12.78 -27.56
C LEU A 119 6.88 -12.48 -26.29
N LEU A 120 6.45 -11.48 -25.51
CA LEU A 120 7.12 -11.02 -24.29
C LEU A 120 7.06 -12.07 -23.17
N PHE A 121 5.99 -12.86 -23.11
CA PHE A 121 5.81 -13.91 -22.12
C PHE A 121 6.39 -15.26 -22.56
N LYS A 122 6.65 -15.47 -23.86
CA LYS A 122 7.25 -16.71 -24.37
C LYS A 122 8.62 -17.00 -23.74
N SER A 123 9.50 -15.99 -23.64
CA SER A 123 10.83 -16.16 -23.03
C SER A 123 10.77 -16.53 -21.55
N ARG A 124 9.79 -16.00 -20.81
CA ARG A 124 9.59 -16.33 -19.38
C ARG A 124 8.94 -17.69 -19.13
N LEU A 125 8.26 -18.25 -20.14
CA LEU A 125 7.66 -19.57 -20.06
C LEU A 125 8.69 -20.66 -20.37
N GLU A 126 9.60 -20.41 -21.32
CA GLU A 126 10.70 -21.31 -21.67
C GLU A 126 11.78 -21.41 -20.56
N GLU A 127 11.90 -20.40 -19.68
CA GLU A 127 12.79 -20.44 -18.50
C GLU A 127 12.22 -21.22 -17.30
N LYS A 128 10.96 -21.68 -17.36
CA LYS A 128 10.29 -22.40 -16.27
C LYS A 128 10.08 -23.90 -16.53
N GLU A 129 10.60 -24.44 -17.64
CA GLU A 129 10.77 -25.88 -17.87
C GLU A 129 12.21 -26.31 -17.61
#